data_AF-A0A7J8SNC1-F1
#
_entry.id   AF-A0A7J8SNC1-F1
#
_cell.length_a   1.000
_cell.length_b   1.000
_cell.length_c   1.000
_cell.angle_alpha   90.00
_cell.angle_beta   90.00
_cell.angle_gamma   90.00
#
_symmetry.space_group_name_H-M   'P 1'
#
loop_
_entity.id
_entity.type
_entity.pdbx_description
1 polymer ?
#
loop_
_entity_poly.entity_id
_entity_poly.type
_entity_poly.pdbx_seq_one_letter_code
_entity_poly.pdbx_strand_id
1 'polypeptide(L)'
;MLDAFGRNGDMGSALFFFDRMSEKDVVSWTSVINGFVRSKQFAKAIWVFEKMIEFSVKRSEATYVNVLSCCANLEEQSGFYQGRQIHGYIFRNEGVMSVFMGTALIDFYGKRGHLEFAFRVFNQMLDREV
;
A
#
# COMPACT_ATOMS: atom_id res chain seq x y z
N MET A 1 9.97 -16.39 8.76
CA MET A 1 8.85 -17.34 8.96
C MET A 1 7.58 -16.87 8.22
N LEU A 2 7.10 -15.63 8.38
CA LEU A 2 5.97 -15.07 7.61
C LEU A 2 6.18 -15.05 6.08
N ASP A 3 7.40 -14.77 5.62
CA ASP A 3 7.75 -14.78 4.18
C ASP A 3 7.63 -16.15 3.49
N ALA A 4 7.70 -17.26 4.24
CA ALA A 4 7.54 -18.60 3.70
C ALA A 4 6.05 -18.94 3.49
N PHE A 5 5.17 -18.49 4.39
CA PHE A 5 3.72 -18.72 4.26
C PHE A 5 3.09 -17.92 3.12
N GLY A 6 3.59 -16.72 2.85
CA GLY A 6 3.19 -15.94 1.68
C GLY A 6 3.50 -16.63 0.33
N ARG A 7 4.45 -17.58 0.30
CA ARG A 7 4.77 -18.38 -0.91
C ARG A 7 3.88 -19.61 -1.07
N ASN A 8 3.35 -20.16 0.02
CA ASN A 8 2.51 -21.37 0.01
C ASN A 8 1.00 -21.05 -0.04
N GLY A 9 0.59 -19.79 -0.06
CA GLY A 9 -0.81 -19.37 -0.17
C GLY A 9 -1.63 -19.48 1.12
N ASP A 10 -1.06 -20.01 2.19
CA ASP A 10 -1.72 -20.08 3.50
C ASP A 10 -1.54 -18.77 4.29
N MET A 11 -2.30 -17.76 3.87
CA MET A 11 -2.37 -16.48 4.57
C MET A 11 -3.14 -16.57 5.90
N GLY A 12 -3.90 -17.65 6.13
CA GLY A 12 -4.61 -17.89 7.39
C GLY A 12 -3.63 -18.16 8.53
N SER A 13 -2.68 -19.08 8.30
CA SER A 13 -1.58 -19.33 9.25
C SER A 13 -0.69 -18.11 9.44
N ALA A 14 -0.40 -17.36 8.37
CA ALA A 14 0.41 -16.13 8.48
C ALA A 14 -0.23 -15.10 9.43
N LEU A 15 -1.54 -14.86 9.32
CA LEU A 15 -2.27 -13.99 10.26
C LEU A 15 -2.29 -14.56 11.68
N PHE A 16 -2.54 -15.86 11.84
CA PHE A 16 -2.57 -16.50 13.16
C PHE A 16 -1.27 -16.29 13.95
N PHE A 17 -0.12 -16.47 13.30
CA PHE A 17 1.17 -16.20 13.93
C PHE A 17 1.39 -14.72 14.16
N PHE A 18 1.06 -13.88 13.17
CA PHE A 18 1.19 -12.44 13.27
C PHE A 18 0.43 -11.88 14.47
N ASP A 19 -0.84 -12.24 14.63
CA ASP A 19 -1.69 -11.78 15.74
C ASP A 19 -1.11 -12.15 17.11
N ARG A 20 -0.46 -13.32 17.20
CA ARG A 20 0.20 -13.83 18.41
C ARG A 20 1.58 -13.25 18.70
N MET A 21 2.17 -12.47 17.79
CA MET A 21 3.44 -11.79 18.07
C MET A 21 3.22 -10.72 19.15
N SER A 22 3.99 -10.80 20.23
CA SER A 22 3.98 -9.82 21.33
C SER A 22 4.45 -8.44 20.88
N GLU A 23 5.41 -8.41 19.96
CA GLU A 23 5.91 -7.19 19.32
C GLU A 23 5.86 -7.37 17.80
N LYS A 24 5.27 -6.39 17.11
CA LYS A 24 5.16 -6.36 15.65
C LYS A 24 5.94 -5.17 15.12
N ASP A 25 7.06 -5.45 14.47
CA ASP A 25 7.91 -4.45 13.83
C ASP A 25 7.53 -4.20 12.37
N VAL A 26 8.20 -3.22 11.73
CA VAL A 26 7.98 -2.87 10.31
C VAL A 26 8.09 -4.08 9.39
N VAL A 27 9.03 -5.00 9.67
CA VAL A 27 9.27 -6.19 8.84
C VAL A 27 8.07 -7.13 8.90
N SER A 28 7.55 -7.44 10.09
CA SER A 28 6.39 -8.32 10.25
C SER A 28 5.13 -7.78 9.56
N TRP A 29 4.83 -6.49 9.71
CA TRP A 29 3.71 -5.84 9.02
C TRP A 29 3.86 -5.89 7.50
N THR A 30 5.04 -5.52 6.99
CA THR A 30 5.29 -5.49 5.53
C THR A 30 5.30 -6.88 4.92
N SER A 31 5.81 -7.91 5.61
CA SER A 31 5.72 -9.30 5.17
C SER A 31 4.27 -9.78 5.00
N VAL A 32 3.37 -9.44 5.94
CA VAL A 32 1.95 -9.84 5.85
C VAL A 32 1.25 -9.11 4.71
N ILE A 33 1.49 -7.79 4.55
CA ILE A 33 0.97 -7.02 3.41
C ILE A 33 1.42 -7.64 2.08
N ASN A 34 2.72 -7.91 1.93
CA ASN A 34 3.27 -8.52 0.73
C ASN A 34 2.73 -9.93 0.47
N GLY A 35 2.47 -10.70 1.53
CA GLY A 35 1.76 -11.99 1.44
C GLY A 35 0.39 -11.82 0.80
N PHE A 36 -0.44 -10.91 1.32
CA PHE A 36 -1.78 -10.66 0.75
C PHE A 36 -1.74 -10.11 -0.67
N VAL A 37 -0.79 -9.23 -0.99
CA VAL A 37 -0.57 -8.71 -2.36
C VAL A 37 -0.29 -9.86 -3.32
N ARG A 38 0.64 -10.77 -2.97
CA ARG A 38 0.98 -11.94 -3.80
C ARG A 38 -0.19 -12.90 -3.99
N SER A 39 -1.02 -13.07 -2.95
CA SER A 39 -2.24 -13.88 -3.01
C SER A 39 -3.44 -13.15 -3.63
N LYS A 40 -3.26 -11.95 -4.20
CA LYS A 40 -4.32 -11.10 -4.79
C LYS A 40 -5.48 -10.78 -3.83
N GLN A 41 -5.23 -10.84 -2.52
CA GLN A 41 -6.20 -10.50 -1.47
C GLN A 41 -6.05 -9.02 -1.11
N PHE A 42 -6.26 -8.14 -2.09
CA PHE A 42 -5.95 -6.70 -2.01
C PHE A 42 -6.68 -5.98 -0.87
N ALA A 43 -7.95 -6.30 -0.63
CA ALA A 43 -8.72 -5.70 0.47
C ALA A 43 -8.10 -6.00 1.85
N LYS A 44 -7.60 -7.23 2.04
CA LYS A 44 -6.91 -7.61 3.29
C LYS A 44 -5.55 -6.94 3.41
N ALA A 45 -4.81 -6.79 2.31
CA ALA A 45 -3.56 -6.04 2.30
C ALA A 45 -3.75 -4.59 2.77
N ILE A 46 -4.80 -3.92 2.27
CA ILE A 46 -5.16 -2.55 2.67
C ILE A 46 -5.60 -2.51 4.14
N TRP A 47 -6.41 -3.46 4.59
CA TRP A 47 -6.82 -3.54 6.00
C TRP A 47 -5.62 -3.71 6.95
N VAL A 48 -4.65 -4.57 6.60
CA VAL A 48 -3.41 -4.72 7.39
C VAL A 48 -2.60 -3.41 7.39
N PHE A 49 -2.55 -2.71 6.25
CA PHE A 49 -1.91 -1.41 6.18
C PHE A 49 -2.60 -0.37 7.08
N GLU A 50 -3.94 -0.30 7.08
CA GLU A 50 -4.73 0.56 7.97
C GLU A 50 -4.40 0.29 9.45
N LYS A 51 -4.27 -0.99 9.83
CA LYS A 51 -3.80 -1.36 11.18
C LYS A 51 -2.37 -0.93 11.44
N MET A 52 -1.46 -1.09 10.48
CA MET A 52 -0.09 -0.56 10.59
C MET A 52 -0.08 0.96 10.87
N ILE A 53 -1.03 1.73 10.31
CA ILE A 53 -1.24 3.15 10.62
C ILE A 53 -1.72 3.35 12.07
N GLU A 54 -2.76 2.65 12.49
CA GLU A 54 -3.33 2.76 13.84
C GLU A 54 -2.28 2.49 14.93
N PHE A 55 -1.41 1.50 14.72
CA PHE A 55 -0.32 1.18 15.64
C PHE A 55 0.90 2.11 15.51
N SER A 56 0.81 3.18 14.71
CA SER A 56 1.88 4.16 14.49
C SER A 56 3.20 3.54 14.03
N VAL A 57 3.13 2.42 13.30
CA VAL A 57 4.32 1.72 12.81
C VAL A 57 4.83 2.42 11.55
N LYS A 58 6.12 2.75 11.54
CA LYS A 58 6.77 3.43 10.41
C LYS A 58 6.60 2.63 9.12
N ARG A 59 6.16 3.29 8.05
CA ARG A 59 6.04 2.68 6.73
C ARG A 59 7.23 3.02 5.85
N SER A 60 7.43 2.18 4.85
CA SER A 60 8.40 2.41 3.78
C SER A 60 7.70 2.86 2.51
N GLU A 61 8.44 3.44 1.57
CA GLU A 61 7.92 3.78 0.25
C GLU A 61 7.35 2.56 -0.47
N ALA A 62 8.02 1.41 -0.37
CA ALA A 62 7.55 0.14 -0.92
C ALA A 62 6.18 -0.27 -0.35
N THR A 63 5.91 0.03 0.92
CA THR A 63 4.59 -0.21 1.53
C THR A 63 3.51 0.61 0.81
N TYR A 64 3.76 1.89 0.56
CA TYR A 64 2.82 2.76 -0.16
C TYR A 64 2.58 2.30 -1.60
N VAL A 65 3.66 1.98 -2.32
CA VAL A 65 3.59 1.48 -3.70
C VAL A 65 2.72 0.22 -3.78
N ASN A 66 2.93 -0.74 -2.87
CA ASN A 66 2.18 -1.99 -2.86
C ASN A 66 0.69 -1.77 -2.56
N VAL A 67 0.36 -0.90 -1.60
CA VAL A 67 -1.03 -0.66 -1.22
C VAL A 67 -1.76 0.17 -2.30
N LEU A 68 -1.10 1.14 -2.95
CA LEU A 68 -1.67 1.84 -4.11
C LEU A 68 -1.94 0.89 -5.28
N SER A 69 -1.03 -0.07 -5.53
CA SER A 69 -1.26 -1.14 -6.50
C SER A 69 -2.46 -2.01 -6.12
N CYS A 70 -2.62 -2.34 -4.83
CA CYS A 70 -3.81 -3.04 -4.33
C CYS A 70 -5.10 -2.25 -4.64
N CYS A 71 -5.10 -0.95 -4.33
CA CYS A 71 -6.23 -0.06 -4.64
C CYS A 71 -6.54 0.01 -6.13
N ALA A 72 -5.52 -0.05 -6.99
CA ALA A 72 -5.70 -0.08 -8.44
C ALA A 72 -6.33 -1.40 -8.96
N ASN A 73 -6.24 -2.50 -8.21
CA ASN A 73 -6.76 -3.82 -8.58
C ASN A 73 -8.07 -4.22 -7.88
N LEU A 74 -8.61 -3.38 -6.99
CA LEU A 74 -9.92 -3.62 -6.36
C LEU A 74 -11.09 -3.25 -7.27
N GLU A 75 -12.33 -3.46 -6.80
CA GLU A 75 -13.51 -2.94 -7.50
C GLU A 75 -13.39 -1.42 -7.72
N GLU A 76 -13.97 -0.91 -8.81
CA GLU A 76 -13.77 0.45 -9.32
C GLU A 76 -13.99 1.53 -8.26
N GLN A 77 -15.14 1.50 -7.59
CA GLN A 77 -15.52 2.52 -6.62
C GLN A 77 -14.75 2.41 -5.30
N SER A 78 -14.64 1.20 -4.75
CA SER A 78 -13.97 0.98 -3.45
C SER A 78 -12.47 1.23 -3.54
N GLY A 79 -11.82 0.72 -4.59
CA GLY A 79 -10.40 0.94 -4.86
C GLY A 79 -10.08 2.41 -5.10
N PHE A 80 -10.94 3.14 -5.80
CA PHE A 80 -10.74 4.58 -6.02
C PHE A 80 -10.80 5.36 -4.70
N TYR A 81 -11.82 5.08 -3.86
CA TYR A 81 -11.97 5.70 -2.55
C TYR A 81 -10.77 5.42 -1.64
N GLN A 82 -10.32 4.17 -1.56
CA GLN A 82 -9.16 3.80 -0.74
C GLN A 82 -7.86 4.44 -1.23
N GLY A 83 -7.59 4.42 -2.54
CA GLY A 83 -6.37 5.05 -3.06
C GLY A 83 -6.36 6.57 -2.86
N ARG A 84 -7.53 7.23 -2.91
CA ARG A 84 -7.68 8.66 -2.53
C ARG A 84 -7.38 8.92 -1.06
N GLN A 85 -7.82 8.04 -0.16
CA GLN A 85 -7.49 8.15 1.26
C GLN A 85 -5.99 7.99 1.49
N ILE A 86 -5.35 7.03 0.83
CA ILE A 86 -3.90 6.82 0.92
C ILE A 86 -3.14 8.02 0.37
N HIS A 87 -3.52 8.56 -0.79
CA HIS A 87 -2.92 9.78 -1.32
C HIS A 87 -3.03 10.94 -0.31
N GLY A 88 -4.22 11.17 0.24
CA GLY A 88 -4.43 12.21 1.25
C GLY A 88 -3.67 11.94 2.55
N TYR A 89 -3.39 10.67 2.88
CA TYR A 89 -2.53 10.31 3.99
C TYR A 89 -1.07 10.65 3.70
N ILE A 90 -0.55 10.24 2.54
CA ILE A 90 0.82 10.52 2.10
C ILE A 90 1.06 12.03 2.16
N PHE A 91 0.18 12.82 1.54
CA PHE A 91 0.29 14.28 1.52
C PHE A 91 0.32 14.93 2.92
N ARG A 92 -0.35 14.33 3.90
CA ARG A 92 -0.46 14.90 5.26
C ARG A 92 0.67 14.47 6.21
N ASN A 93 1.22 13.28 6.00
CA ASN A 93 2.10 12.63 6.99
C ASN A 93 3.51 12.39 6.44
N GLU A 94 3.63 12.20 5.14
CA GLU A 94 4.93 12.11 4.47
C GLU A 94 5.33 13.53 4.05
N GLY A 95 6.59 13.91 4.30
CA GLY A 95 7.07 15.26 4.00
C GLY A 95 7.10 15.53 2.49
N VAL A 96 8.23 15.26 1.86
CA VAL A 96 8.35 15.36 0.40
C VAL A 96 7.93 14.04 -0.22
N MET A 97 6.95 14.08 -1.13
CA MET A 97 6.56 12.92 -1.92
C MET A 97 7.73 12.50 -2.83
N SER A 98 8.23 11.28 -2.63
CA SER A 98 9.32 10.76 -3.44
C SER A 98 8.86 10.36 -4.84
N VAL A 99 9.83 10.21 -5.75
CA VAL A 99 9.58 9.78 -7.14
C VAL A 99 8.83 8.44 -7.18
N PHE A 100 9.20 7.49 -6.31
CA PHE A 100 8.54 6.18 -6.25
C PHE A 100 7.06 6.28 -5.84
N MET A 101 6.74 7.10 -4.83
CA MET A 101 5.36 7.32 -4.41
C MET A 101 4.55 8.07 -5.48
N GLY A 102 5.15 9.10 -6.09
CA GLY A 102 4.52 9.89 -7.16
C GLY A 102 4.19 9.02 -8.37
N THR A 103 5.13 8.21 -8.85
CA THR A 103 4.91 7.28 -9.96
C THR A 103 3.82 6.25 -9.63
N ALA A 104 3.77 5.73 -8.41
CA ALA A 104 2.70 4.79 -8.01
C ALA A 104 1.32 5.46 -7.95
N LEU A 105 1.24 6.73 -7.53
CA LEU A 105 -0.01 7.51 -7.56
C LEU A 105 -0.47 7.83 -8.99
N ILE A 106 0.47 8.17 -9.89
CA ILE A 106 0.19 8.37 -11.32
C ILE A 106 -0.35 7.09 -11.95
N ASP A 107 0.30 5.94 -11.72
CA ASP A 107 -0.16 4.64 -12.21
C ASP A 107 -1.55 4.29 -11.65
N PHE A 108 -1.78 4.50 -10.35
CA PHE A 108 -3.08 4.29 -9.71
C PHE A 108 -4.19 5.13 -10.38
N TYR A 109 -3.99 6.45 -10.51
CA TYR A 109 -5.00 7.30 -11.14
C TYR A 109 -5.19 7.00 -12.63
N GLY A 110 -4.11 6.68 -13.34
CA GLY A 110 -4.14 6.29 -14.75
C GLY A 110 -4.96 5.03 -14.99
N LYS A 111 -4.70 3.97 -14.21
CA LYS A 111 -5.47 2.70 -14.26
C LYS A 111 -6.94 2.86 -13.93
N ARG A 112 -7.31 3.92 -13.19
CA ARG A 112 -8.68 4.26 -12.84
C ARG A 112 -9.33 5.27 -13.79
N GLY A 113 -8.67 5.61 -14.91
CA GLY A 113 -9.19 6.56 -15.91
C GLY A 113 -9.17 8.03 -15.47
N HIS A 114 -8.57 8.33 -14.32
CA HIS A 114 -8.58 9.64 -13.68
C HIS A 114 -7.34 10.47 -14.03
N LEU A 115 -7.11 10.69 -15.34
CA LEU A 115 -5.89 11.31 -15.88
C LEU A 115 -5.62 12.71 -15.33
N GLU A 116 -6.66 13.49 -15.02
CA GLU A 116 -6.48 14.80 -14.42
C GLU A 116 -5.79 14.73 -13.05
N PHE A 117 -6.14 13.73 -12.23
CA PHE A 117 -5.49 13.52 -10.94
C PHE A 117 -4.05 13.01 -11.11
N ALA A 118 -3.81 12.12 -12.08
CA ALA A 118 -2.45 11.68 -12.41
C ALA A 118 -1.57 12.87 -12.82
N PHE A 119 -2.07 13.76 -13.67
CA PHE A 119 -1.34 14.96 -14.10
C PHE A 119 -1.09 15.94 -12.94
N ARG A 120 -2.04 16.10 -12.02
CA ARG A 120 -1.83 16.92 -10.80
C ARG A 120 -0.72 16.35 -9.92
N VAL A 121 -0.67 15.03 -9.72
CA VAL A 121 0.42 14.38 -8.97
C VAL A 121 1.75 14.61 -9.67
N PHE A 122 1.82 14.39 -10.98
CA PHE A 122 3.04 14.64 -11.77
C PHE A 122 3.55 16.07 -11.61
N ASN A 123 2.66 17.06 -11.60
CA ASN A 123 3.05 18.44 -11.43
C ASN A 123 3.59 18.78 -10.04
N GLN A 124 3.21 18.01 -9.02
CA GLN A 124 3.67 18.16 -7.64
C GLN A 124 5.02 17.46 -7.37
N MET A 125 5.48 16.59 -8.26
CA MET A 125 6.79 15.92 -8.13
C MET A 125 7.93 16.91 -8.40
N LEU A 126 8.82 17.09 -7.41
CA LEU A 126 9.96 18.02 -7.45
C LEU A 126 11.08 17.54 -8.36
N ASP A 127 11.33 16.22 -8.41
CA ASP A 127 12.25 15.59 -9.36
C ASP A 127 11.44 14.71 -10.32
N ARG A 128 11.58 15.02 -11.61
CA ARG A 128 10.96 14.27 -12.71
C ARG A 128 12.10 13.65 -13.50
N GLU A 129 12.39 12.37 -13.30
CA GLU A 129 13.21 11.65 -14.27
C GLU A 129 12.33 11.40 -15.51
N VAL A 130 12.68 12.08 -16.60
CA VAL A 130 12.04 11.99 -17.93
C VAL A 130 12.76 10.93 -18.76
#